data_AF-U3AX76-F1
#
_entry.id   AF-U3AX76-F1
#
_cell.length_a   1.000
_cell.length_b   1.000
_cell.length_c   1.000
_cell.angle_alpha   90.00
_cell.angle_beta   90.00
_cell.angle_gamma   90.00
#
_symmetry.space_group_name_H-M   'P 1'
#
loop_
_entity.id
_entity.type
_entity.pdbx_description
1 polymer ?
#
loop_
_entity_poly.entity_id
_entity_poly.type
_entity_poly.pdbx_seq_one_letter_code
_entity_poly.pdbx_strand_id
1 'polypeptide(L)' 'MNRKKKINQILKAKQKKMNAKLHKSNKPRYISKAERAKMENEEQQQQEQSSESSLTES' A
#
# COMPACT_ATOMS: atom_id res chain seq x y z
N MET A 1 -31.52 -25.93 -2.87
CA MET A 1 -30.73 -25.20 -1.83
C MET A 1 -31.70 -24.57 -0.85
N ASN A 2 -31.74 -25.03 0.40
CA ASN A 2 -32.63 -24.42 1.40
C ASN A 2 -32.30 -22.94 1.56
N ARG A 3 -33.32 -22.09 1.73
CA ARG A 3 -33.19 -20.62 1.86
C ARG A 3 -32.04 -20.21 2.81
N LYS A 4 -31.91 -20.91 3.94
CA LYS A 4 -30.83 -20.74 4.93
C LYS A 4 -29.42 -20.92 4.34
N LYS A 5 -29.21 -21.95 3.51
CA LYS A 5 -27.91 -22.19 2.85
C LYS A 5 -27.60 -21.08 1.83
N LYS A 6 -28.59 -20.62 1.07
CA LYS A 6 -28.42 -19.56 0.07
C LYS A 6 -28.05 -18.22 0.71
N ILE A 7 -28.71 -17.83 1.80
CA ILE A 7 -28.39 -16.61 2.56
C ILE A 7 -26.96 -16.67 3.09
N ASN A 8 -26.57 -17.78 3.71
CA ASN A 8 -25.21 -17.95 4.25
C ASN A 8 -24.14 -17.87 3.14
N GLN A 9 -24.40 -18.44 1.97
CA GLN A 9 -23.48 -18.36 0.84
C GLN A 9 -23.31 -16.92 0.35
N ILE A 10 -24.41 -16.17 0.23
CA ILE A 10 -24.39 -14.77 -0.19
C ILE A 10 -23.60 -13.90 0.81
N LEU A 11 -23.85 -14.07 2.12
CA LEU A 11 -23.16 -13.32 3.17
C LEU A 11 -21.65 -13.61 3.15
N LYS A 12 -21.25 -14.88 3.06
CA LYS A 12 -19.84 -15.28 2.95
C LYS A 12 -19.19 -14.70 1.69
N ALA A 13 -19.88 -14.70 0.56
CA ALA A 13 -19.37 -14.13 -0.68
C ALA A 13 -19.15 -12.62 -0.57
N LYS A 14 -20.09 -11.89 0.04
CA LYS A 14 -19.96 -10.45 0.30
C LYS A 14 -18.79 -10.15 1.23
N GLN A 15 -18.65 -10.89 2.33
CA GLN A 15 -17.53 -10.73 3.27
C GLN A 15 -16.18 -10.94 2.58
N LYS A 16 -16.06 -12.01 1.79
CA LYS A 16 -14.82 -12.30 1.03
C LYS A 16 -14.47 -11.17 0.06
N LYS A 17 -15.46 -10.60 -0.64
CA LYS A 17 -15.26 -9.47 -1.55
C LYS A 17 -14.79 -8.21 -0.82
N MET A 18 -15.32 -7.93 0.38
CA MET A 18 -14.88 -6.80 1.19
C MET A 18 -13.45 -7.00 1.71
N ASN A 19 -13.14 -8.18 2.26
CA ASN A 19 -11.81 -8.49 2.75
C ASN A 19 -10.77 -8.44 1.62
N ALA A 20 -11.08 -8.96 0.43
CA ALA A 20 -10.19 -8.91 -0.73
C ALA A 20 -9.81 -7.48 -1.14
N LYS A 21 -10.71 -6.50 -0.94
CA LYS A 21 -10.42 -5.08 -1.18
C LYS A 21 -9.55 -4.44 -0.09
N LEU A 22 -9.61 -4.96 1.13
CA LEU A 22 -8.85 -4.44 2.27
C LEU A 22 -7.41 -4.98 2.33
N HIS A 23 -7.16 -6.15 1.73
CA HIS A 23 -5.83 -6.75 1.69
C HIS A 23 -4.92 -5.97 0.73
N LYS A 24 -4.14 -5.03 1.28
CA LYS A 24 -2.90 -4.57 0.65
C LYS A 24 -1.83 -5.65 0.84
N SER A 25 -1.11 -6.01 -0.22
CA SER A 25 0.05 -6.89 -0.07
C SER A 25 1.14 -6.15 0.70
N ASN A 26 1.62 -6.71 1.81
CA ASN A 26 2.74 -6.15 2.60
C ASN A 26 4.10 -6.22 1.86
N LYS A 27 4.12 -6.67 0.60
CA LYS A 27 5.34 -6.76 -0.20
C LYS A 27 5.51 -5.46 -0.99
N PRO A 28 6.71 -4.87 -1.01
CA PRO A 28 6.98 -3.76 -1.90
C PRO A 28 6.73 -4.24 -3.34
N ARG A 29 6.03 -3.42 -4.12
CA ARG A 29 5.80 -3.69 -5.54
C ARG A 29 7.17 -3.75 -6.22
N TYR A 30 7.41 -4.77 -7.03
CA TYR A 30 8.63 -4.82 -7.83
C TYR A 30 8.61 -3.65 -8.81
N ILE A 31 9.62 -2.80 -8.70
CA ILE A 31 9.88 -1.67 -9.58
C ILE A 31 11.16 -1.97 -10.36
N SER A 32 11.23 -1.47 -11.59
CA SER A 32 12.41 -1.68 -12.45
C SER A 32 13.66 -1.01 -11.86
N LYS A 33 14.86 -1.42 -12.33
CA LYS A 33 16.13 -0.81 -11.90
C LYS A 33 16.15 0.71 -12.11
N ALA A 34 15.58 1.19 -13.21
CA ALA A 34 15.50 2.61 -13.52
C ALA A 34 14.58 3.37 -12.56
N GLU A 35 13.41 2.80 -12.24
CA GLU A 35 12.48 3.41 -11.28
C GLU A 35 13.04 3.43 -9.85
N ARG A 36 13.79 2.39 -9.44
CA ARG A 36 14.44 2.36 -8.13
C ARG A 36 15.49 3.46 -7.99
N ALA A 37 16.34 3.66 -9.01
CA ALA A 37 17.33 4.74 -9.01
C ALA A 37 16.67 6.13 -8.98
N LYS A 38 15.52 6.29 -9.65
CA LYS A 38 14.77 7.54 -9.63
C LYS A 38 14.22 7.85 -8.22
N MET A 39 13.63 6.87 -7.54
CA MET A 39 13.13 7.08 -6.18
C MET A 39 14.24 7.30 -5.16
N GLU A 40 15.39 6.63 -5.30
CA GLU A 40 16.54 6.84 -4.40
C GLU A 40 17.11 8.26 -4.52
N ASN A 41 17.20 8.80 -5.74
CA ASN A 41 17.59 10.21 -5.95
C ASN A 41 16.56 11.20 -5.38
N GLU A 42 15.27 10.92 -5.53
CA GLU A 42 14.20 11.76 -4.97
C GLU A 42 14.20 11.71 -3.42
N GLU A 43 14.41 10.54 -2.83
CA GLU A 43 14.55 10.35 -1.38
C GLU A 43 15.81 11.05 -0.83
N GLN A 44 16.94 10.99 -1.54
CA GLN A 44 18.17 11.71 -1.16
C GLN A 44 17.96 13.24 -1.21
N GLN A 45 17.34 13.75 -2.27
CA GLN A 45 17.02 15.19 -2.37
C GLN A 45 16.07 15.66 -1.26
N GLN A 46 15.07 14.83 -0.89
CA GLN A 46 14.17 15.15 0.22
C GLN A 46 14.86 15.07 1.58
N GLN A 47 15.77 14.11 1.78
CA GLN A 47 16.56 14.02 3.00
C GLN A 47 17.49 15.22 3.16
N GLU A 48 18.21 15.61 2.11
CA GLU A 48 19.08 16.79 2.09
C GLU A 48 18.29 18.08 2.41
N GLN A 49 17.14 18.28 1.76
CA GLN A 49 16.27 19.43 2.05
C GLN A 49 15.74 19.44 3.48
N SER A 50 15.40 18.27 4.04
CA SER A 50 14.95 18.16 5.43
C SER A 50 16.08 18.46 6.43
N SER A 51 17.32 18.01 6.14
CA SER A 51 18.47 18.29 6.99
C SER A 51 18.88 19.76 6.95
N GLU A 52 18.84 20.40 5.78
CA GLU A 52 19.18 21.82 5.61
C GLU A 52 18.22 22.72 6.42
N SER A 53 16.92 22.38 6.44
CA SER A 53 15.90 23.13 7.19
C SER A 53 16.08 23.04 8.71
N SER A 54 16.63 21.94 9.23
CA SER A 54 16.86 21.75 10.67
C SER A 54 18.10 22.45 11.22
N LEU A 55 19.03 22.84 10.35
CA LEU A 55 20.27 23.56 10.69
C LEU A 55 20.09 25.08 10.69
N THR A 56 19.05 25.60 10.04
CA THR A 56 18.78 27.05 9.95
C THR A 56 17.95 27.62 11.11
N GLU A 57 17.52 26.80 12.06
CA GLU A 57 16.58 27.20 13.13
C GLU A 57 17.19 27.08 14.55
N SER A 58 18.52 27.13 14.68
CA SER A 58 19.25 27.21 15.97
C SER A 58 20.14 28.43 16.07
#